data_AF-A0A091SL00-F1
#
_entry.id   AF-A0A091SL00-F1
#
_cell.length_a   1.000
_cell.length_b   1.000
_cell.length_c   1.000
_cell.angle_alpha   90.00
_cell.angle_beta   90.00
_cell.angle_gamma   90.00
#
_symmetry.space_group_name_H-M   'P 1'
#
loop_
_entity.id
_entity.type
_entity.pdbx_description
1 polymer ?
#
loop_
_entity_poly.entity_id
_entity_poly.type
_entity_poly.pdbx_seq_one_letter_code
_entity_poly.pdbx_strand_id
1 'polypeptide(L)'
;MQGLKRILTAFTLAACLSSPGKAQQQCTNGFDLDRASGQCLDIDECRTIPEACRGDMVCVNQNGGYLCVPRTNPVYRSPYLNPYSNIYPPPPAPGPVPNYPTVTRPLMCRFGYQLDENNQCADVDECASDSHQCNPTQICINTEGGYTCSCTEGYWLLEGQCLDIDECRYGYCQQLCANVPGSYSCTCNPGFTLNDDGRSCQDMNECTSQNPCTQTCVNTYGSFLCRCEPGYELEADGVNCSDMDECSFSEFLCQHECVNGPGSYYCSCPSGYNLLDDNRSCQDINECETRNFTCTPQQTCFNIPGEYKCLDPVRCEDPYIQINENRCMCPAENAGCRDQPFTILYRVMDMVSGRSVPSDIFQMQATTRYPGAYYIFQIKSGNEGREFYMRQTGPISATLVMTRPVKGPRTIQLDLEMITVNTVINFRGSSVIRLRIYVSQYSF
;
A
#
# COMPACT_ATOMS: atom_id res chain seq x y z
N MET A 1 -43.82 7.82 -11.41
CA MET A 1 -42.42 7.78 -11.90
C MET A 1 -41.58 7.08 -10.84
N GLN A 2 -40.71 6.17 -11.30
CA GLN A 2 -39.93 5.17 -10.56
C GLN A 2 -38.97 5.81 -9.55
N GLY A 3 -38.81 5.26 -8.34
CA GLY A 3 -37.68 4.38 -7.95
C GLY A 3 -36.76 5.18 -7.00
N LEU A 4 -36.19 4.72 -5.88
CA LEU A 4 -35.82 3.39 -5.39
C LEU A 4 -35.79 3.48 -3.84
N LYS A 5 -36.25 2.44 -3.14
CA LYS A 5 -36.10 2.27 -1.67
C LYS A 5 -34.71 1.70 -1.34
N ARG A 6 -34.00 2.28 -0.38
CA ARG A 6 -32.83 1.67 0.30
C ARG A 6 -33.28 1.16 1.68
N ILE A 7 -32.99 -0.12 1.94
CA ILE A 7 -33.23 -0.82 3.21
C ILE A 7 -31.89 -0.97 3.93
N LEU A 8 -31.87 -0.63 5.23
CA LEU A 8 -30.81 -0.91 6.19
C LEU A 8 -30.66 -2.43 6.42
N THR A 9 -29.45 -2.91 6.65
CA THR A 9 -29.17 -3.86 7.74
C THR A 9 -27.70 -3.86 8.14
N ALA A 10 -27.49 -3.90 9.46
CA ALA A 10 -26.23 -3.88 10.19
C ALA A 10 -25.42 -5.19 10.03
N PHE A 11 -24.09 -5.07 10.04
CA PHE A 11 -23.18 -6.20 10.17
C PHE A 11 -22.68 -6.30 11.62
N THR A 12 -23.06 -7.39 12.27
CA THR A 12 -22.51 -7.87 13.55
C THR A 12 -21.26 -8.71 13.31
N LEU A 13 -20.20 -8.40 14.05
CA LEU A 13 -19.04 -9.28 14.25
C LEU A 13 -19.48 -10.62 14.85
N ALA A 14 -18.99 -11.72 14.29
CA ALA A 14 -18.88 -13.00 14.99
C ALA A 14 -17.52 -13.63 14.66
N ALA A 15 -16.69 -13.78 15.69
CA ALA A 15 -15.45 -14.54 15.67
C ALA A 15 -15.75 -16.04 15.61
N CYS A 16 -14.99 -16.79 14.81
CA CYS A 16 -14.88 -18.24 14.92
C CYS A 16 -13.42 -18.65 14.70
N LEU A 17 -12.79 -19.14 15.77
CA LEU A 17 -11.52 -19.89 15.77
C LEU A 17 -11.84 -21.35 16.10
N SER A 18 -11.47 -22.27 15.21
CA SER A 18 -11.17 -23.69 15.52
C SER A 18 -10.54 -24.45 14.33
N SER A 19 -9.20 -24.37 14.21
CA SER A 19 -8.21 -25.46 14.00
C SER A 19 -8.43 -26.58 12.93
N PRO A 20 -7.49 -27.51 12.67
CA PRO A 20 -6.76 -27.62 11.40
C PRO A 20 -7.16 -28.84 10.54
N GLY A 21 -6.99 -28.73 9.21
CA GLY A 21 -6.89 -29.89 8.32
C GLY A 21 -7.99 -30.04 7.28
N LYS A 22 -7.72 -29.58 6.05
CA LYS A 22 -7.88 -30.30 4.78
C LYS A 22 -7.48 -29.33 3.66
N ALA A 23 -6.33 -29.57 3.03
CA ALA A 23 -5.97 -28.91 1.79
C ALA A 23 -7.10 -29.16 0.79
N GLN A 24 -7.74 -28.08 0.32
CA GLN A 24 -8.82 -28.14 -0.65
C GLN A 24 -8.19 -28.54 -1.98
N GLN A 25 -8.41 -29.77 -2.41
CA GLN A 25 -7.86 -30.29 -3.67
C GLN A 25 -8.46 -29.50 -4.83
N GLN A 26 -7.68 -28.56 -5.38
CA GLN A 26 -8.06 -27.78 -6.55
C GLN A 26 -7.78 -28.60 -7.81
N CYS A 27 -8.83 -28.88 -8.58
CA CYS A 27 -8.70 -29.44 -9.93
C CYS A 27 -8.11 -28.39 -10.88
N THR A 28 -7.36 -28.84 -11.89
CA THR A 28 -6.83 -27.97 -12.94
C THR A 28 -7.96 -27.45 -13.84
N ASN A 29 -7.73 -26.30 -14.50
CA ASN A 29 -8.70 -25.70 -15.42
C ASN A 29 -9.20 -26.74 -16.45
N GLY A 30 -10.52 -26.79 -16.69
CA GLY A 30 -11.19 -27.80 -17.54
C GLY A 30 -11.77 -28.99 -16.78
N PHE A 31 -11.60 -29.07 -15.45
CA PHE A 31 -12.16 -30.14 -14.63
C PHE A 31 -12.84 -29.59 -13.37
N ASP A 32 -13.96 -30.19 -12.98
CA ASP A 32 -14.70 -29.85 -11.76
C ASP A 32 -14.63 -30.99 -10.74
N LEU A 33 -14.56 -30.63 -9.45
CA LEU A 33 -14.40 -31.62 -8.39
C LEU A 33 -15.75 -32.21 -8.01
N ASP A 34 -15.96 -33.50 -8.29
CA ASP A 34 -17.13 -34.20 -7.80
C ASP A 34 -17.02 -34.40 -6.28
N ARG A 35 -17.89 -33.73 -5.53
CA ARG A 35 -17.86 -33.73 -4.05
C ARG A 35 -18.25 -35.07 -3.44
N ALA A 36 -18.86 -35.98 -4.21
CA ALA A 36 -19.24 -37.31 -3.74
C ALA A 36 -18.10 -38.33 -3.89
N SER A 37 -17.34 -38.29 -4.99
CA SER A 37 -16.24 -39.22 -5.27
C SER A 37 -14.84 -38.68 -5.00
N GLY A 38 -14.67 -37.36 -4.88
CA GLY A 38 -13.38 -36.70 -4.71
C GLY A 38 -12.50 -36.71 -5.96
N GLN A 39 -13.07 -37.04 -7.14
CA GLN A 39 -12.35 -37.06 -8.42
C GLN A 39 -12.64 -35.81 -9.24
N CYS A 40 -11.64 -35.36 -10.00
CA CYS A 40 -11.79 -34.26 -10.96
C CYS A 40 -12.40 -34.82 -12.24
N LEU A 41 -13.63 -34.40 -12.56
CA LEU A 41 -14.36 -34.80 -13.75
C LEU A 41 -14.27 -33.71 -14.81
N ASP A 42 -14.16 -34.13 -16.06
CA ASP A 42 -14.11 -33.25 -17.22
C ASP A 42 -15.35 -32.36 -17.32
N ILE A 43 -15.16 -31.06 -17.58
CA ILE A 43 -16.26 -30.11 -17.75
C ILE A 43 -16.66 -30.13 -19.22
N ASP A 44 -17.93 -30.40 -19.53
CA ASP A 44 -18.42 -30.25 -20.91
C ASP A 44 -18.59 -28.76 -21.26
N GLU A 45 -17.54 -28.14 -21.81
CA GLU A 45 -17.56 -26.72 -22.15
C GLU A 45 -18.50 -26.40 -23.31
N CYS A 46 -18.79 -27.37 -24.18
CA CYS A 46 -19.74 -27.22 -25.28
C CYS A 46 -21.19 -27.05 -24.79
N ARG A 47 -21.47 -27.47 -23.54
CA ARG A 47 -22.78 -27.28 -22.90
C ARG A 47 -22.82 -26.10 -21.94
N THR A 48 -21.71 -25.82 -21.27
CA THR A 48 -21.64 -24.80 -20.21
C THR A 48 -21.33 -23.40 -20.74
N ILE A 49 -20.67 -23.29 -21.90
CA ILE A 49 -20.33 -22.01 -22.55
C ILE A 49 -21.23 -21.78 -23.79
N PRO A 50 -22.17 -20.82 -23.76
CA PRO A 50 -22.95 -20.45 -24.94
C PRO A 50 -22.02 -19.88 -26.02
N GLU A 51 -22.13 -20.39 -27.26
CA GLU A 51 -21.26 -20.00 -28.38
C GLU A 51 -19.75 -20.23 -28.14
N ALA A 52 -19.39 -21.36 -27.52
CA ALA A 52 -17.99 -21.72 -27.24
C ALA A 52 -17.03 -21.61 -28.46
N CYS A 53 -17.54 -21.79 -29.69
CA CYS A 53 -16.80 -21.64 -30.95
C CYS A 53 -17.39 -20.49 -31.79
N ARG A 54 -16.54 -19.61 -32.33
CA ARG A 54 -16.96 -18.50 -33.22
C ARG A 54 -17.15 -18.95 -34.67
N GLY A 55 -18.18 -18.45 -35.36
CA GLY A 55 -18.41 -18.71 -36.80
C GLY A 55 -19.08 -20.06 -37.09
N ASP A 56 -18.87 -20.64 -38.28
CA ASP A 56 -19.48 -21.91 -38.73
C ASP A 56 -18.77 -23.17 -38.18
N MET A 57 -18.35 -23.13 -36.91
CA MET A 57 -17.64 -24.22 -36.24
C MET A 57 -18.53 -24.94 -35.22
N VAL A 58 -18.37 -26.26 -35.12
CA VAL A 58 -19.05 -27.15 -34.17
C VAL A 58 -18.09 -27.47 -33.02
N CYS A 59 -18.58 -27.29 -31.80
CA CYS A 59 -17.85 -27.64 -30.58
C CYS A 59 -17.90 -29.16 -30.33
N VAL A 60 -16.74 -29.75 -30.06
CA VAL A 60 -16.58 -31.15 -29.66
C VAL A 60 -15.86 -31.18 -28.31
N ASN A 61 -16.51 -31.72 -27.29
CA ASN A 61 -15.93 -31.82 -25.95
C ASN A 61 -14.74 -32.79 -25.93
N GLN A 62 -13.65 -32.42 -25.28
CA GLN A 62 -12.46 -33.26 -25.08
C GLN A 62 -12.07 -33.24 -23.59
N ASN A 63 -11.25 -34.21 -23.18
CA ASN A 63 -10.86 -34.29 -21.78
C ASN A 63 -9.89 -33.14 -21.41
N GLY A 64 -10.34 -32.20 -20.59
CA GLY A 64 -9.64 -31.00 -20.15
C GLY A 64 -9.85 -29.77 -21.03
N GLY A 65 -10.86 -29.77 -21.91
CA GLY A 65 -11.20 -28.63 -22.76
C GLY A 65 -12.01 -29.02 -24.01
N TYR A 66 -12.28 -28.08 -24.91
CA TYR A 66 -13.09 -28.34 -26.11
C TYR A 66 -12.36 -28.01 -27.42
N LEU A 67 -12.73 -28.69 -28.49
CA LEU A 67 -12.20 -28.48 -29.84
C LEU A 67 -13.27 -27.94 -30.79
N CYS A 68 -12.95 -26.89 -31.55
CA CYS A 68 -13.81 -26.35 -32.59
C CYS A 68 -13.45 -26.93 -33.96
N VAL A 69 -14.39 -27.61 -34.61
CA VAL A 69 -14.21 -28.20 -35.95
C VAL A 69 -15.20 -27.61 -36.96
N PRO A 70 -14.86 -27.40 -38.23
CA PRO A 70 -15.77 -26.80 -39.21
C PRO A 70 -17.01 -27.67 -39.48
N ARG A 71 -18.18 -27.04 -39.61
CA ARG A 71 -19.48 -27.72 -39.80
C ARG A 71 -19.65 -28.23 -41.25
N THR A 72 -19.00 -29.34 -41.59
CA THR A 72 -19.24 -30.03 -42.88
C THR A 72 -20.28 -31.15 -42.73
N ASN A 73 -21.36 -31.07 -43.53
CA ASN A 73 -22.41 -32.09 -43.64
C ASN A 73 -21.81 -33.43 -44.16
N PRO A 74 -22.27 -34.60 -43.69
CA PRO A 74 -21.61 -35.88 -43.97
C PRO A 74 -22.07 -36.46 -45.31
N VAL A 75 -21.13 -36.88 -46.14
CA VAL A 75 -21.36 -37.94 -47.13
C VAL A 75 -20.28 -39.00 -46.96
N TYR A 76 -20.75 -40.18 -46.60
CA TYR A 76 -20.08 -41.47 -46.67
C TYR A 76 -19.00 -41.58 -47.77
N ARG A 77 -17.79 -42.04 -47.39
CA ARG A 77 -17.11 -43.10 -48.17
C ARG A 77 -16.10 -43.87 -47.33
N SER A 78 -16.30 -45.18 -47.31
CA SER A 78 -15.37 -46.23 -46.89
C SER A 78 -14.14 -46.30 -47.81
N PRO A 79 -13.09 -47.07 -47.44
CA PRO A 79 -11.73 -46.95 -47.96
C PRO A 79 -11.53 -47.73 -49.26
N TYR A 80 -10.90 -47.12 -50.25
CA TYR A 80 -10.29 -47.83 -51.39
C TYR A 80 -9.07 -47.02 -51.83
N LEU A 81 -7.86 -47.58 -51.71
CA LEU A 81 -7.18 -48.36 -52.75
C LEU A 81 -6.85 -47.51 -53.98
N ASN A 82 -5.55 -47.31 -54.16
CA ASN A 82 -4.84 -46.77 -55.32
C ASN A 82 -5.23 -47.51 -56.62
N PRO A 83 -5.70 -46.81 -57.68
CA PRO A 83 -5.78 -47.43 -58.99
C PRO A 83 -5.66 -46.42 -60.15
N TYR A 84 -4.45 -46.11 -60.60
CA TYR A 84 -4.17 -45.94 -62.03
C TYR A 84 -2.74 -46.42 -62.29
N SER A 85 -2.59 -47.73 -62.13
CA SER A 85 -1.70 -48.53 -62.95
C SER A 85 -2.52 -49.14 -64.09
N ASN A 86 -1.89 -49.17 -65.27
CA ASN A 86 -2.21 -49.96 -66.45
C ASN A 86 -3.35 -49.41 -67.32
N ILE A 87 -3.40 -49.68 -68.62
CA ILE A 87 -3.07 -50.93 -69.32
C ILE A 87 -2.77 -50.60 -70.77
N TYR A 88 -1.79 -51.25 -71.42
CA TYR A 88 -2.01 -51.86 -72.75
C TYR A 88 -1.16 -53.16 -72.92
N PRO A 89 -1.68 -54.14 -73.69
CA PRO A 89 -1.35 -55.58 -73.66
C PRO A 89 -0.17 -55.99 -74.57
N PRO A 90 0.27 -57.27 -74.53
CA PRO A 90 1.47 -57.73 -75.24
C PRO A 90 1.18 -58.17 -76.67
N PRO A 91 2.16 -58.02 -77.59
CA PRO A 91 2.24 -58.81 -78.81
C PRO A 91 3.54 -59.68 -78.85
N PRO A 92 3.64 -60.64 -79.80
CA PRO A 92 4.26 -61.95 -79.60
C PRO A 92 5.75 -62.05 -79.93
N ALA A 93 6.30 -63.24 -79.66
CA ALA A 93 7.62 -63.76 -80.02
C ALA A 93 7.92 -63.73 -81.55
N PRO A 94 9.19 -63.92 -81.97
CA PRO A 94 9.84 -63.16 -83.03
C PRO A 94 9.65 -63.71 -84.45
N GLY A 95 9.69 -62.79 -85.43
CA GLY A 95 9.86 -63.06 -86.87
C GLY A 95 11.14 -62.40 -87.42
N PRO A 96 11.62 -62.79 -88.61
CA PRO A 96 13.03 -62.67 -88.99
C PRO A 96 13.50 -61.25 -89.36
N VAL A 97 14.73 -60.97 -88.95
CA VAL A 97 15.53 -59.77 -89.24
C VAL A 97 15.93 -59.66 -90.72
N PRO A 98 15.81 -58.47 -91.34
CA PRO A 98 16.62 -58.05 -92.47
C PRO A 98 17.79 -57.16 -92.00
N ASN A 99 18.99 -57.54 -92.44
CA ASN A 99 20.27 -56.83 -92.32
C ASN A 99 20.21 -55.38 -92.81
N TYR A 100 20.65 -54.41 -91.98
CA TYR A 100 21.33 -53.19 -92.45
C TYR A 100 22.39 -52.73 -91.43
N PRO A 101 23.49 -52.12 -91.90
CA PRO A 101 24.82 -52.22 -91.30
C PRO A 101 25.03 -51.29 -90.10
N THR A 102 25.82 -51.77 -89.15
CA THR A 102 26.42 -51.04 -88.04
C THR A 102 27.31 -49.92 -88.55
N VAL A 103 26.90 -48.67 -88.33
CA VAL A 103 27.79 -47.51 -88.37
C VAL A 103 28.17 -47.17 -86.93
N THR A 104 29.44 -47.35 -86.61
CA THR A 104 30.08 -46.91 -85.38
C THR A 104 29.88 -45.40 -85.21
N ARG A 105 28.94 -45.01 -84.34
CA ARG A 105 28.82 -43.61 -83.91
C ARG A 105 30.05 -43.26 -83.08
N PRO A 106 30.74 -42.14 -83.38
CA PRO A 106 31.83 -41.67 -82.52
C PRO A 106 31.27 -41.41 -81.11
N LEU A 107 32.06 -41.68 -80.07
CA LEU A 107 31.71 -41.26 -78.72
C LEU A 107 31.59 -39.73 -78.73
N MET A 108 30.36 -39.23 -78.64
CA MET A 108 30.07 -37.80 -78.50
C MET A 108 29.50 -37.64 -77.09
N CYS A 109 30.23 -36.93 -76.24
CA CYS A 109 29.76 -36.60 -74.90
C CYS A 109 28.56 -35.65 -74.97
N ARG A 110 27.70 -35.67 -73.94
CA ARG A 110 26.59 -34.71 -73.84
C ARG A 110 27.14 -33.29 -73.67
N PHE A 111 26.35 -32.26 -74.00
CA PHE A 111 26.71 -30.87 -73.72
C PHE A 111 27.12 -30.72 -72.23
N GLY A 112 28.25 -30.06 -71.98
CA GLY A 112 28.86 -29.94 -70.64
C GLY A 112 29.91 -31.00 -70.30
N TYR A 113 30.19 -31.98 -71.18
CA TYR A 113 31.18 -33.04 -70.93
C TYR A 113 32.18 -33.17 -72.09
N GLN A 114 33.44 -33.48 -71.76
CA GLN A 114 34.53 -33.71 -72.70
C GLN A 114 35.15 -35.10 -72.48
N LEU A 115 35.68 -35.71 -73.56
CA LEU A 115 36.38 -36.99 -73.46
C LEU A 115 37.71 -36.82 -72.72
N ASP A 116 37.90 -37.58 -71.65
CA ASP A 116 39.19 -37.69 -70.97
C ASP A 116 40.15 -38.64 -71.70
N GLU A 117 41.37 -38.79 -71.18
CA GLU A 117 42.42 -39.65 -71.75
C GLU A 117 42.04 -41.15 -71.83
N ASN A 118 40.95 -41.56 -71.16
CA ASN A 118 40.44 -42.93 -71.12
C ASN A 118 39.17 -43.12 -71.95
N ASN A 119 38.82 -42.16 -72.82
CA ASN A 119 37.59 -42.14 -73.61
C ASN A 119 36.30 -42.19 -72.75
N GLN A 120 36.33 -41.65 -71.53
CA GLN A 120 35.15 -41.44 -70.69
C GLN A 120 34.73 -39.97 -70.73
N CYS A 121 33.42 -39.71 -70.64
CA CYS A 121 32.92 -38.34 -70.60
C CYS A 121 33.12 -37.77 -69.21
N ALA A 122 34.13 -36.93 -69.06
CA ALA A 122 34.37 -36.14 -67.86
C ALA A 122 33.62 -34.81 -67.97
N ASP A 123 33.11 -34.35 -66.84
CA ASP A 123 32.47 -33.04 -66.72
C ASP A 123 33.48 -31.92 -67.04
N VAL A 124 33.04 -30.91 -67.80
CA VAL A 124 33.86 -29.73 -68.11
C VAL A 124 33.64 -28.72 -67.01
N ASP A 125 34.67 -28.44 -66.23
CA ASP A 125 34.59 -27.38 -65.23
C ASP A 125 34.67 -26.00 -65.91
N GLU A 126 33.51 -25.42 -66.22
CA GLU A 126 33.42 -24.09 -66.83
C GLU A 126 33.89 -22.97 -65.90
N CYS A 127 33.92 -23.23 -64.59
CA CYS A 127 34.43 -22.28 -63.58
C CYS A 127 35.96 -22.27 -63.53
N ALA A 128 36.61 -23.42 -63.68
CA ALA A 128 38.08 -23.52 -63.74
C ALA A 128 38.65 -23.05 -65.09
N SER A 129 37.84 -23.11 -66.16
CA SER A 129 38.24 -22.74 -67.51
C SER A 129 37.81 -21.32 -67.93
N ASP A 130 37.20 -20.53 -67.02
CA ASP A 130 36.67 -19.18 -67.25
C ASP A 130 35.70 -19.09 -68.46
N SER A 131 35.06 -20.20 -68.84
CA SER A 131 34.12 -20.25 -69.98
C SER A 131 32.66 -19.99 -69.59
N HIS A 132 32.40 -19.66 -68.32
CA HIS A 132 31.07 -19.37 -67.77
C HIS A 132 30.58 -17.95 -68.12
N GLN A 133 29.26 -17.73 -68.11
CA GLN A 133 28.63 -16.43 -68.37
C GLN A 133 28.07 -15.75 -67.12
N CYS A 134 28.56 -16.11 -65.93
CA CYS A 134 28.19 -15.45 -64.67
C CYS A 134 28.60 -13.97 -64.66
N ASN A 135 27.80 -13.13 -63.99
CA ASN A 135 28.14 -11.72 -63.74
C ASN A 135 29.39 -11.65 -62.83
N PRO A 136 30.31 -10.66 -62.99
CA PRO A 136 31.46 -10.48 -62.09
C PRO A 136 31.14 -10.44 -60.58
N THR A 137 29.89 -10.13 -60.19
CA THR A 137 29.45 -10.13 -58.78
C THR A 137 28.89 -11.48 -58.30
N GLN A 138 28.87 -12.51 -59.15
CA GLN A 138 28.36 -13.85 -58.85
C GLN A 138 29.51 -14.85 -58.76
N ILE A 139 29.29 -15.92 -57.99
CA ILE A 139 30.18 -17.05 -57.89
C ILE A 139 29.72 -18.12 -58.88
N CYS A 140 30.64 -18.62 -59.70
CA CYS A 140 30.42 -19.78 -60.55
C CYS A 140 30.56 -21.05 -59.70
N ILE A 141 29.54 -21.90 -59.72
CA ILE A 141 29.55 -23.23 -59.10
C ILE A 141 29.43 -24.26 -60.22
N ASN A 142 30.46 -25.08 -60.39
CA ASN A 142 30.42 -26.17 -61.36
C ASN A 142 29.46 -27.27 -60.90
N THR A 143 28.64 -27.77 -61.82
CA THR A 143 27.64 -28.82 -61.58
C THR A 143 27.78 -29.92 -62.62
N GLU A 144 27.26 -31.11 -62.37
CA GLU A 144 27.42 -32.20 -63.34
C GLU A 144 26.68 -31.88 -64.65
N GLY A 145 27.43 -31.67 -65.74
CA GLY A 145 26.94 -31.32 -67.06
C GLY A 145 26.75 -29.83 -67.33
N GLY A 146 27.30 -28.95 -66.49
CA GLY A 146 27.34 -27.50 -66.72
C GLY A 146 27.55 -26.69 -65.45
N TYR A 147 27.32 -25.38 -65.45
CA TYR A 147 27.54 -24.53 -64.28
C TYR A 147 26.28 -23.79 -63.83
N THR A 148 26.25 -23.39 -62.57
CA THR A 148 25.25 -22.47 -62.02
C THR A 148 25.93 -21.25 -61.43
N CYS A 149 25.28 -20.09 -61.55
CA CYS A 149 25.75 -18.83 -60.98
C CYS A 149 24.93 -18.52 -59.73
N SER A 150 25.60 -18.39 -58.58
CA SER A 150 24.95 -17.99 -57.33
C SER A 150 25.55 -16.69 -56.80
N CYS A 151 24.84 -16.03 -55.90
CA CYS A 151 25.40 -14.92 -55.15
C CYS A 151 26.19 -15.44 -53.94
N THR A 152 27.06 -14.58 -53.38
CA THR A 152 27.68 -14.80 -52.07
C THR A 152 26.61 -14.95 -50.98
N GLU A 153 26.94 -15.62 -49.86
CA GLU A 153 26.04 -15.66 -48.71
C GLU A 153 25.62 -14.24 -48.28
N GLY A 154 24.35 -14.08 -47.88
CA GLY A 154 23.74 -12.78 -47.57
C GLY A 154 23.15 -12.04 -48.77
N TYR A 155 23.22 -12.59 -49.99
CA TYR A 155 22.67 -11.97 -51.20
C TYR A 155 21.72 -12.90 -51.96
N TRP A 156 20.66 -12.34 -52.55
CA TRP A 156 19.72 -13.06 -53.42
C TRP A 156 19.85 -12.59 -54.87
N LEU A 157 19.65 -13.53 -55.80
CA LEU A 157 19.77 -13.27 -57.23
C LEU A 157 18.43 -12.76 -57.77
N LEU A 158 18.38 -11.49 -58.15
CA LEU A 158 17.22 -10.87 -58.79
C LEU A 158 17.64 -10.24 -60.12
N GLU A 159 17.02 -10.67 -61.22
CA GLU A 159 17.29 -10.16 -62.58
C GLU A 159 18.78 -10.13 -62.99
N GLY A 160 19.57 -11.10 -62.54
CA GLY A 160 21.00 -11.21 -62.88
C GLY A 160 21.93 -10.32 -62.04
N GLN A 161 21.40 -9.69 -60.98
CA GLN A 161 22.15 -8.91 -60.00
C GLN A 161 22.04 -9.53 -58.60
N CYS A 162 23.13 -9.45 -57.83
CA CYS A 162 23.14 -9.86 -56.43
C CYS A 162 22.71 -8.68 -55.57
N LEU A 163 21.52 -8.77 -55.00
CA LEU A 163 21.00 -7.79 -54.07
C LEU A 163 21.18 -8.32 -52.65
N ASP A 164 21.50 -7.41 -51.75
CA ASP A 164 21.62 -7.71 -50.33
C ASP A 164 20.28 -8.20 -49.77
N ILE A 165 20.32 -9.22 -48.93
CA ILE A 165 19.14 -9.71 -48.22
C ILE A 165 18.96 -8.78 -47.01
N ASP A 166 17.83 -8.08 -46.94
CA ASP A 166 17.52 -7.25 -45.76
C ASP A 166 16.99 -8.14 -44.63
N GLU A 167 17.86 -8.68 -43.77
CA GLU A 167 17.45 -9.56 -42.67
C GLU A 167 16.60 -8.82 -41.62
N CYS A 168 16.71 -7.50 -41.53
CA CYS A 168 15.89 -6.69 -40.64
C CYS A 168 14.41 -6.73 -41.03
N ARG A 169 14.10 -6.84 -42.33
CA ARG A 169 12.73 -7.01 -42.81
C ARG A 169 12.10 -8.34 -42.41
N TYR A 170 12.91 -9.34 -42.10
CA TYR A 170 12.47 -10.68 -41.70
C TYR A 170 12.48 -10.90 -40.18
N GLY A 171 12.81 -9.89 -39.37
CA GLY A 171 12.76 -9.96 -37.91
C GLY A 171 13.87 -10.80 -37.29
N TYR A 172 15.08 -10.76 -37.86
CA TYR A 172 16.21 -11.58 -37.40
C TYR A 172 16.81 -11.16 -36.05
N CYS A 173 16.53 -9.93 -35.61
CA CYS A 173 16.93 -9.38 -34.30
C CYS A 173 15.70 -9.21 -33.39
N GLN A 174 15.89 -9.41 -32.08
CA GLN A 174 14.81 -9.22 -31.10
C GLN A 174 14.41 -7.74 -30.92
N GLN A 175 15.38 -6.81 -30.99
CA GLN A 175 15.15 -5.39 -30.73
C GLN A 175 15.63 -4.52 -31.90
N LEU A 176 16.84 -3.95 -31.86
CA LEU A 176 17.34 -3.06 -32.89
C LEU A 176 18.11 -3.86 -33.94
N CYS A 177 17.86 -3.57 -35.22
CA CYS A 177 18.50 -4.21 -36.36
C CYS A 177 19.07 -3.16 -37.32
N ALA A 178 20.30 -3.37 -37.75
CA ALA A 178 20.93 -2.62 -38.82
C ALA A 178 21.35 -3.57 -39.94
N ASN A 179 20.80 -3.35 -41.14
CA ASN A 179 21.18 -4.12 -42.32
C ASN A 179 22.54 -3.64 -42.84
N VAL A 180 23.45 -4.57 -43.15
CA VAL A 180 24.82 -4.27 -43.58
C VAL A 180 25.10 -5.10 -44.83
N PRO A 181 25.75 -4.59 -45.89
CA PRO A 181 25.96 -5.39 -47.10
C PRO A 181 26.59 -6.77 -46.82
N GLY A 182 25.84 -7.84 -47.08
CA GLY A 182 26.17 -9.25 -46.88
C GLY A 182 25.88 -9.81 -45.48
N SER A 183 25.28 -9.04 -44.57
CA SER A 183 24.94 -9.48 -43.21
C SER A 183 24.02 -8.48 -42.48
N TYR A 184 23.90 -8.62 -41.17
CA TYR A 184 23.15 -7.71 -40.33
C TYR A 184 23.81 -7.59 -38.96
N SER A 185 23.51 -6.50 -38.25
CA SER A 185 23.97 -6.28 -36.87
C SER A 185 22.77 -6.05 -35.97
N CYS A 186 22.66 -6.85 -34.91
CA CYS A 186 21.68 -6.65 -33.86
C CYS A 186 22.28 -5.86 -32.71
N THR A 187 21.52 -4.90 -32.18
CA THR A 187 21.85 -4.20 -30.94
C THR A 187 20.62 -4.18 -30.02
N CYS A 188 20.87 -3.94 -28.74
CA CYS A 188 19.82 -3.90 -27.73
C CYS A 188 19.54 -2.45 -27.31
N ASN A 189 18.30 -2.20 -26.91
CA ASN A 189 17.90 -0.95 -26.28
C ASN A 189 18.69 -0.72 -24.98
N PRO A 190 18.78 0.53 -24.49
CA PRO A 190 19.33 0.79 -23.16
C PRO A 190 18.64 -0.07 -22.08
N GLY A 191 19.40 -0.57 -21.11
CA GLY A 191 18.92 -1.51 -20.10
C GLY A 191 19.03 -3.00 -20.51
N PHE A 192 19.57 -3.30 -21.69
CA PHE A 192 19.72 -4.68 -22.17
C PHE A 192 21.14 -4.96 -22.68
N THR A 193 21.55 -6.22 -22.59
CA THR A 193 22.79 -6.76 -23.15
C THR A 193 22.51 -7.79 -24.24
N LEU A 194 23.32 -7.77 -25.30
CA LEU A 194 23.23 -8.75 -26.38
C LEU A 194 23.73 -10.11 -25.89
N ASN A 195 22.96 -11.16 -26.14
CA ASN A 195 23.31 -12.54 -25.81
C ASN A 195 24.37 -13.10 -26.76
N ASP A 196 24.95 -14.25 -26.39
CA ASP A 196 25.97 -14.96 -27.17
C ASP A 196 25.48 -15.41 -28.57
N ASP A 197 24.16 -15.47 -28.78
CA ASP A 197 23.56 -15.77 -30.08
C ASP A 197 23.65 -14.59 -31.08
N GLY A 198 24.10 -13.41 -30.61
CA GLY A 198 24.23 -12.19 -31.40
C GLY A 198 22.92 -11.61 -31.89
N ARG A 199 21.76 -12.07 -31.37
CA ARG A 199 20.42 -11.72 -31.88
C ARG A 199 19.43 -11.35 -30.78
N SER A 200 19.53 -12.02 -29.64
CA SER A 200 18.61 -11.85 -28.51
C SER A 200 19.17 -10.88 -27.48
N CYS A 201 18.28 -10.19 -26.79
CA CYS A 201 18.60 -9.21 -25.77
C CYS A 201 18.14 -9.71 -24.40
N GLN A 202 19.08 -9.78 -23.46
CA GLN A 202 18.81 -10.06 -22.06
C GLN A 202 18.75 -8.76 -21.26
N ASP A 203 17.76 -8.68 -20.38
CA ASP A 203 17.60 -7.60 -19.43
C ASP A 203 18.81 -7.49 -18.48
N MET A 204 19.38 -6.29 -18.35
CA MET A 204 20.45 -6.05 -17.38
C MET A 204 19.84 -5.84 -15.99
N ASN A 205 20.21 -6.68 -15.04
CA ASN A 205 19.74 -6.48 -13.66
C ASN A 205 20.62 -5.47 -12.92
N GLU A 206 20.22 -4.19 -12.95
CA GLU A 206 20.98 -3.10 -12.34
C GLU A 206 21.12 -3.27 -10.82
N CYS A 207 20.12 -3.88 -10.16
CA CYS A 207 20.14 -4.15 -8.72
C CYS A 207 21.28 -5.10 -8.30
N THR A 208 21.72 -5.98 -9.19
CA THR A 208 22.80 -6.95 -8.91
C THR A 208 24.17 -6.49 -9.38
N SER A 209 24.23 -5.66 -10.42
CA SER A 209 25.48 -5.17 -11.00
C SER A 209 26.07 -4.03 -10.17
N GLN A 210 25.27 -2.98 -9.97
CA GLN A 210 25.62 -1.79 -9.20
C GLN A 210 24.33 -1.18 -8.68
N ASN A 211 23.90 -1.60 -7.49
CA ASN A 211 22.62 -1.17 -6.92
C ASN A 211 22.53 0.37 -6.90
N PRO A 212 21.68 0.98 -7.74
CA PRO A 212 21.58 2.42 -7.82
C PRO A 212 20.81 3.00 -6.63
N CYS A 213 19.93 2.22 -6.01
CA CYS A 213 19.02 2.66 -4.96
C CYS A 213 19.70 2.78 -3.60
N THR A 214 19.27 3.77 -2.82
CA THR A 214 19.68 3.92 -1.41
C THR A 214 19.17 2.80 -0.50
N GLN A 215 17.92 2.38 -0.72
CA GLN A 215 17.25 1.34 0.07
C GLN A 215 16.95 0.11 -0.82
N THR A 216 15.69 -0.18 -1.11
CA THR A 216 15.30 -1.39 -1.84
C THR A 216 15.32 -1.15 -3.35
N CYS A 217 16.03 -2.01 -4.10
CA CYS A 217 16.01 -2.03 -5.57
C CYS A 217 15.17 -3.19 -6.09
N VAL A 218 14.30 -2.91 -7.06
CA VAL A 218 13.50 -3.91 -7.77
C VAL A 218 13.81 -3.83 -9.25
N ASN A 219 14.37 -4.91 -9.79
CA ASN A 219 14.63 -5.00 -11.22
C ASN A 219 13.31 -5.07 -12.01
N THR A 220 13.21 -4.31 -13.09
CA THR A 220 12.07 -4.31 -14.01
C THR A 220 12.57 -4.57 -15.42
N TYR A 221 11.68 -4.87 -16.36
CA TYR A 221 12.13 -5.12 -17.72
C TYR A 221 12.57 -3.81 -18.41
N GLY A 222 13.86 -3.69 -18.71
CA GLY A 222 14.52 -2.57 -19.36
C GLY A 222 14.93 -1.42 -18.43
N SER A 223 14.78 -1.57 -17.12
CA SER A 223 15.10 -0.55 -16.10
C SER A 223 15.01 -1.16 -14.70
N PHE A 224 15.23 -0.35 -13.66
CA PHE A 224 14.93 -0.68 -12.26
C PHE A 224 13.92 0.31 -11.66
N LEU A 225 13.38 -0.05 -10.49
CA LEU A 225 12.60 0.82 -9.62
C LEU A 225 13.17 0.79 -8.20
N CYS A 226 13.43 1.96 -7.62
CA CYS A 226 13.76 2.08 -6.21
C CYS A 226 12.48 2.17 -5.36
N ARG A 227 12.51 1.50 -4.21
CA ARG A 227 11.44 1.54 -3.21
C ARG A 227 12.02 1.91 -1.86
N CYS A 228 11.32 2.80 -1.17
CA CYS A 228 11.66 3.19 0.18
C CYS A 228 11.01 2.26 1.21
N GLU A 229 11.69 2.09 2.34
CA GLU A 229 11.20 1.43 3.54
C GLU A 229 10.02 2.21 4.14
N PRO A 230 9.16 1.57 4.96
CA PRO A 230 8.09 2.27 5.65
C PRO A 230 8.64 3.47 6.45
N GLY A 231 7.94 4.61 6.38
CA GLY A 231 8.39 5.86 7.02
C GLY A 231 9.28 6.74 6.15
N TYR A 232 9.64 6.31 4.93
CA TYR A 232 10.41 7.10 3.98
C TYR A 232 9.63 7.36 2.69
N GLU A 233 9.91 8.48 2.04
CA GLU A 233 9.39 8.83 0.73
C GLU A 233 10.50 8.88 -0.33
N LEU A 234 10.15 8.52 -1.57
CA LEU A 234 11.09 8.52 -2.69
C LEU A 234 11.25 9.96 -3.20
N GLU A 235 12.49 10.42 -3.26
CA GLU A 235 12.81 11.75 -3.77
C GLU A 235 12.54 11.87 -5.28
N ALA A 236 12.55 13.11 -5.78
CA ALA A 236 12.27 13.40 -7.19
C ALA A 236 13.29 12.81 -8.17
N ASP A 237 14.47 12.40 -7.70
CA ASP A 237 15.47 11.70 -8.49
C ASP A 237 15.13 10.22 -8.73
N GLY A 238 14.13 9.68 -8.02
CA GLY A 238 13.68 8.30 -8.12
C GLY A 238 14.63 7.28 -7.49
N VAL A 239 15.61 7.71 -6.71
CA VAL A 239 16.72 6.87 -6.22
C VAL A 239 16.99 7.04 -4.72
N ASN A 240 16.91 8.28 -4.23
CA ASN A 240 17.11 8.61 -2.83
C ASN A 240 15.79 8.51 -2.05
N CYS A 241 15.89 8.13 -0.78
CA CYS A 241 14.76 8.04 0.14
C CYS A 241 14.97 9.02 1.29
N SER A 242 14.05 9.96 1.45
CA SER A 242 14.03 10.90 2.58
C SER A 242 13.05 10.45 3.64
N ASP A 243 13.40 10.68 4.90
CA ASP A 243 12.53 10.41 6.03
C ASP A 243 11.27 11.27 5.95
N MET A 244 10.10 10.67 6.15
CA MET A 244 8.84 11.41 6.20
C MET A 244 8.65 12.00 7.59
N ASP A 245 8.66 13.33 7.70
CA ASP A 245 8.44 14.00 8.98
C ASP A 245 6.96 13.93 9.38
N GLU A 246 6.56 12.86 10.07
CA GLU A 246 5.15 12.65 10.43
C GLU A 246 4.62 13.75 11.35
N CYS A 247 5.48 14.33 12.20
CA CYS A 247 5.13 15.43 13.09
C CYS A 247 4.71 16.70 12.33
N SER A 248 5.23 16.91 11.13
CA SER A 248 4.82 18.02 10.26
C SER A 248 3.46 17.79 9.56
N PHE A 249 3.04 16.53 9.40
CA PHE A 249 1.82 16.17 8.67
C PHE A 249 0.56 16.17 9.53
N SER A 250 0.67 15.91 10.83
CA SER A 250 -0.50 15.81 11.71
C SER A 250 -0.23 16.23 13.15
N GLU A 251 -0.93 17.28 13.60
CA GLU A 251 -0.88 17.77 14.99
C GLU A 251 -1.54 16.81 16.00
N PHE A 252 -2.25 15.78 15.54
CA PHE A 252 -3.00 14.85 16.41
C PHE A 252 -2.30 13.49 16.63
N LEU A 253 -1.03 13.36 16.24
CA LEU A 253 -0.28 12.09 16.37
C LEU A 253 0.03 11.76 17.84
N CYS A 254 0.39 12.79 18.60
CA CYS A 254 0.77 12.72 20.01
C CYS A 254 -0.15 13.63 20.84
N GLN A 255 -0.39 13.29 22.10
CA GLN A 255 -1.16 14.17 23.00
C GLN A 255 -0.38 15.45 23.33
N HIS A 256 0.95 15.43 23.30
CA HIS A 256 1.78 16.59 23.63
C HIS A 256 2.89 16.86 22.60
N GLU A 257 4.09 16.31 22.81
CA GLU A 257 5.24 16.57 21.94
C GLU A 257 5.44 15.39 20.99
N CYS A 258 5.55 15.71 19.71
CA CYS A 258 5.91 14.76 18.65
C CYS A 258 7.37 15.01 18.28
N VAL A 259 8.18 13.95 18.28
CA VAL A 259 9.57 14.01 17.86
C VAL A 259 9.75 13.11 16.65
N ASN A 260 10.12 13.72 15.52
CA ASN A 260 10.41 12.98 14.30
C ASN A 260 11.69 12.17 14.44
N GLY A 261 11.69 10.96 13.89
CA GLY A 261 12.82 10.05 13.93
C GLY A 261 12.94 9.26 12.62
N PRO A 262 14.10 8.65 12.36
CA PRO A 262 14.33 7.95 11.10
C PRO A 262 13.39 6.74 10.94
N GLY A 263 12.53 6.80 9.92
CA GLY A 263 11.52 5.81 9.55
C GLY A 263 10.28 5.80 10.44
N SER A 264 10.23 6.64 11.48
CA SER A 264 9.10 6.76 12.38
C SER A 264 9.28 7.88 13.40
N TYR A 265 8.18 8.40 13.90
CA TYR A 265 8.14 9.32 15.04
C TYR A 265 7.96 8.61 16.39
N TYR A 266 8.23 9.34 17.47
CA TYR A 266 7.81 8.95 18.82
C TYR A 266 7.24 10.15 19.57
N CYS A 267 6.34 9.86 20.52
CA CYS A 267 5.74 10.88 21.36
C CYS A 267 6.53 11.02 22.68
N SER A 268 6.73 12.25 23.13
CA SER A 268 7.27 12.57 24.45
C SER A 268 6.23 13.29 25.30
N CYS A 269 6.25 12.98 26.60
CA CYS A 269 5.42 13.64 27.59
C CYS A 269 6.23 14.69 28.35
N PRO A 270 5.60 15.80 28.75
CA PRO A 270 6.27 16.81 29.55
C PRO A 270 6.62 16.29 30.95
N SER A 271 7.48 17.01 31.67
CA SER A 271 7.83 16.65 33.05
C SER A 271 6.57 16.54 33.93
N GLY A 272 6.55 15.52 34.80
CA GLY A 272 5.38 15.19 35.63
C GLY A 272 4.38 14.25 34.95
N TYR A 273 4.67 13.76 33.73
CA TYR A 273 3.82 12.83 32.99
C TYR A 273 4.60 11.59 32.51
N ASN A 274 3.92 10.45 32.47
CA ASN A 274 4.38 9.23 31.84
C ASN A 274 3.64 8.98 30.52
N LEU A 275 4.36 8.46 29.53
CA LEU A 275 3.76 7.96 28.29
C LEU A 275 3.03 6.66 28.57
N LEU A 276 1.77 6.55 28.12
CA LEU A 276 0.96 5.34 28.23
C LEU A 276 1.37 4.28 27.20
N ASP A 277 0.85 3.06 27.37
CA ASP A 277 1.14 1.90 26.50
C ASP A 277 0.74 2.11 25.02
N ASP A 278 -0.09 3.12 24.74
CA ASP A 278 -0.46 3.51 23.37
C ASP A 278 0.65 4.31 22.65
N ASN A 279 1.74 4.63 23.36
CA ASN A 279 2.86 5.45 22.92
C ASN A 279 2.45 6.85 22.40
N ARG A 280 1.29 7.36 22.81
CA ARG A 280 0.73 8.64 22.33
C ARG A 280 0.17 9.51 23.43
N SER A 281 -0.43 8.90 24.44
CA SER A 281 -1.14 9.59 25.51
C SER A 281 -0.24 9.76 26.74
N CYS A 282 -0.41 10.88 27.42
CA CYS A 282 0.32 11.24 28.62
C CYS A 282 -0.58 11.12 29.84
N GLN A 283 -0.11 10.38 30.85
CA GLN A 283 -0.76 10.25 32.14
C GLN A 283 0.03 10.99 33.20
N ASP A 284 -0.69 11.78 34.01
CA ASP A 284 -0.15 12.49 35.15
C ASP A 284 0.49 11.53 36.16
N ILE A 285 1.68 11.88 36.65
CA ILE A 285 2.36 11.12 37.68
C ILE A 285 1.82 11.56 39.02
N ASN A 286 1.11 10.68 39.72
CA ASN A 286 0.68 11.00 41.08
C ASN A 286 1.86 10.89 42.07
N GLU A 287 2.56 12.00 42.34
CA GLU A 287 3.72 11.98 43.23
C GLU A 287 3.32 11.65 44.67
N CYS A 288 2.10 12.02 45.09
CA CYS A 288 1.57 11.74 46.42
C CYS A 288 1.34 10.24 46.66
N GLU A 289 0.94 9.48 45.62
CA GLU A 289 0.78 8.02 45.71
C GLU A 289 2.11 7.29 45.61
N THR A 290 2.99 7.73 44.71
CA THR A 290 4.32 7.13 44.51
C THR A 290 5.32 7.46 45.61
N ARG A 291 4.96 8.38 46.53
CA ARG A 291 5.80 8.91 47.62
C ARG A 291 7.08 9.58 47.12
N ASN A 292 7.05 10.13 45.92
CA ASN A 292 8.16 10.88 45.33
C ASN A 292 7.97 12.39 45.51
N PHE A 293 7.78 12.83 46.77
CA PHE A 293 7.54 14.24 47.10
C PHE A 293 8.40 14.69 48.28
N THR A 294 8.74 15.98 48.32
CA THR A 294 9.57 16.58 49.38
C THR A 294 8.75 17.54 50.26
N CYS A 295 7.66 17.04 50.87
CA CYS A 295 6.85 17.81 51.82
C CYS A 295 7.34 17.63 53.26
N THR A 296 7.16 18.64 54.09
CA THR A 296 7.42 18.51 55.54
C THR A 296 6.38 17.57 56.20
N PRO A 297 6.69 16.94 57.34
CA PRO A 297 5.75 16.03 58.02
C PRO A 297 4.42 16.68 58.43
N GLN A 298 4.38 18.01 58.57
CA GLN A 298 3.18 18.76 58.91
C GLN A 298 2.34 19.14 57.68
N GLN A 299 2.89 19.01 56.47
CA GLN A 299 2.21 19.35 55.21
C GLN A 299 1.49 18.14 54.64
N THR A 300 0.38 18.40 53.95
CA THR A 300 -0.35 17.38 53.18
C THR A 300 -0.01 17.50 51.70
N CYS A 301 0.34 16.38 51.05
CA CYS A 301 0.59 16.34 49.62
C CYS A 301 -0.73 16.46 48.84
N PHE A 302 -0.77 17.33 47.83
CA PHE A 302 -1.89 17.49 46.92
C PHE A 302 -1.38 17.36 45.48
N ASN A 303 -1.85 16.32 44.79
CA ASN A 303 -1.50 16.05 43.41
C ASN A 303 -2.19 17.04 42.46
N ILE A 304 -1.47 17.60 41.50
CA ILE A 304 -2.03 18.45 40.45
C ILE A 304 -1.51 17.98 39.09
N PRO A 305 -2.19 18.29 37.96
CA PRO A 305 -1.67 17.89 36.66
C PRO A 305 -0.26 18.46 36.41
N GLY A 306 0.74 17.58 36.36
CA GLY A 306 2.15 17.82 36.05
C GLY A 306 3.04 18.15 37.23
N GLU A 307 2.50 18.22 38.44
CA GLU A 307 3.27 18.55 39.64
C GLU A 307 2.51 18.13 40.91
N TYR A 308 3.14 18.30 42.08
CA TYR A 308 2.45 18.25 43.36
C TYR A 308 2.60 19.56 44.13
N LYS A 309 1.70 19.81 45.08
CA LYS A 309 1.79 20.92 46.03
C LYS A 309 1.74 20.41 47.45
N CYS A 310 2.67 20.89 48.27
CA CYS A 310 2.64 20.69 49.72
C CYS A 310 1.73 21.75 50.34
N LEU A 311 0.59 21.31 50.89
CA LEU A 311 -0.38 22.17 51.53
C LEU A 311 -0.08 22.28 53.02
N ASP A 312 0.08 23.52 53.49
CA ASP A 312 0.18 23.81 54.91
C ASP A 312 -1.16 23.55 55.61
N PRO A 313 -1.13 23.07 56.87
CA PRO A 313 -2.34 22.91 57.67
C PRO A 313 -2.99 24.28 57.87
N VAL A 314 -4.32 24.32 57.77
CA VAL A 314 -5.08 25.57 57.92
C VAL A 314 -4.85 26.16 59.31
N ARG A 315 -4.49 27.44 59.35
CA ARG A 315 -4.40 28.24 60.57
C ARG A 315 -5.47 29.32 60.52
N CYS A 316 -6.35 29.34 61.51
CA CYS A 316 -7.36 30.39 61.65
C CYS A 316 -6.71 31.64 62.24
N GLU A 317 -6.90 32.79 61.59
CA GLU A 317 -6.48 34.10 62.12
C GLU A 317 -7.47 34.57 63.18
N ASP A 318 -7.00 35.25 64.23
CA ASP A 318 -7.89 35.89 65.21
C ASP A 318 -8.89 36.82 64.50
N PRO A 319 -10.20 36.79 64.84
CA PRO A 319 -10.85 36.14 65.99
C PRO A 319 -11.42 34.72 65.74
N TYR A 320 -10.99 34.03 64.69
CA TYR A 320 -11.52 32.72 64.32
C TYR A 320 -10.89 31.57 65.09
N ILE A 321 -11.74 30.61 65.50
CA ILE A 321 -11.30 29.34 66.08
C ILE A 321 -11.42 28.20 65.06
N GLN A 322 -10.46 27.28 65.07
CA GLN A 322 -10.49 26.09 64.22
C GLN A 322 -11.46 25.07 64.79
N ILE A 323 -12.45 24.65 64.00
CA ILE A 323 -13.41 23.61 64.40
C ILE A 323 -13.01 22.27 63.79
N ASN A 324 -12.67 22.27 62.49
CA ASN A 324 -12.19 21.09 61.76
C ASN A 324 -10.91 21.46 61.01
N GLU A 325 -10.21 20.47 60.46
CA GLU A 325 -8.97 20.64 59.68
C GLU A 325 -9.06 21.76 58.64
N ASN A 326 -10.21 21.90 57.95
CA ASN A 326 -10.42 22.88 56.89
C ASN A 326 -11.50 23.93 57.20
N ARG A 327 -11.92 24.09 58.46
CA ARG A 327 -13.04 24.97 58.82
C ARG A 327 -12.74 25.81 60.07
N CYS A 328 -12.84 27.12 59.89
CA CYS A 328 -12.77 28.11 60.95
C CYS A 328 -14.17 28.66 61.25
N MET A 329 -14.43 29.02 62.51
CA MET A 329 -15.67 29.66 62.94
C MET A 329 -15.38 30.85 63.82
N CYS A 330 -16.21 31.88 63.67
CA CYS A 330 -16.21 33.05 64.51
C CYS A 330 -17.25 32.86 65.64
N PRO A 331 -16.83 32.79 66.92
CA PRO A 331 -17.77 32.62 68.03
C PRO A 331 -18.67 33.85 68.19
N ALA A 332 -19.98 33.63 68.39
CA ALA A 332 -20.95 34.72 68.56
C ALA A 332 -20.69 35.60 69.79
N GLU A 333 -20.02 35.06 70.81
CA GLU A 333 -19.65 35.75 72.05
C GLU A 333 -18.50 36.75 71.85
N ASN A 334 -17.71 36.60 70.79
CA ASN A 334 -16.56 37.45 70.53
C ASN A 334 -17.01 38.73 69.80
N ALA A 335 -16.76 39.89 70.40
CA ALA A 335 -17.11 41.19 69.82
C ALA A 335 -16.47 41.42 68.44
N GLY A 336 -15.29 40.84 68.18
CA GLY A 336 -14.61 40.92 66.88
C GLY A 336 -15.34 40.18 65.74
N CYS A 337 -16.34 39.34 66.07
CA CYS A 337 -17.07 38.53 65.10
C CYS A 337 -18.36 39.17 64.57
N ARG A 338 -18.77 40.34 65.11
CA ARG A 338 -20.10 40.92 64.83
C ARG A 338 -20.38 41.16 63.34
N ASP A 339 -19.37 41.63 62.61
CA ASP A 339 -19.47 41.95 61.17
C ASP A 339 -18.64 40.99 60.29
N GLN A 340 -18.15 39.90 60.87
CA GLN A 340 -17.32 38.92 60.19
C GLN A 340 -18.17 37.72 59.73
N PRO A 341 -17.76 37.01 58.66
CA PRO A 341 -18.44 35.78 58.28
C PRO A 341 -18.37 34.74 59.41
N PHE A 342 -19.49 34.08 59.69
CA PHE A 342 -19.62 33.10 60.76
C PHE A 342 -18.66 31.93 60.59
N THR A 343 -18.45 31.49 59.36
CA THR A 343 -17.53 30.39 59.08
C THR A 343 -16.71 30.65 57.83
N ILE A 344 -15.46 30.19 57.84
CA ILE A 344 -14.57 30.15 56.69
C ILE A 344 -14.23 28.69 56.43
N LEU A 345 -14.57 28.21 55.23
CA LEU A 345 -14.27 26.86 54.76
C LEU A 345 -13.15 26.93 53.73
N TYR A 346 -12.03 26.26 54.00
CA TYR A 346 -10.90 26.19 53.07
C TYR A 346 -11.10 25.02 52.12
N ARG A 347 -10.99 25.27 50.82
CA ARG A 347 -11.04 24.25 49.78
C ARG A 347 -9.95 24.47 48.77
N VAL A 348 -9.43 23.36 48.25
CA VAL A 348 -8.39 23.33 47.23
C VAL A 348 -8.93 22.50 46.08
N MET A 349 -8.64 22.93 44.86
CA MET A 349 -8.91 22.18 43.65
C MET A 349 -7.82 22.47 42.60
N ASP A 350 -7.73 21.60 41.62
CA ASP A 350 -6.83 21.72 40.47
C ASP A 350 -7.63 21.88 39.17
N MET A 351 -6.95 22.36 38.12
CA MET A 351 -7.54 22.52 36.81
C MET A 351 -6.45 22.59 35.73
N VAL A 352 -6.78 22.08 34.53
CA VAL A 352 -5.90 22.17 33.37
C VAL A 352 -5.83 23.58 32.77
N SER A 353 -4.66 23.96 32.27
CA SER A 353 -4.45 25.23 31.55
C SER A 353 -5.35 25.31 30.31
N GLY A 354 -5.92 26.48 30.03
CA GLY A 354 -6.64 26.70 28.78
C GLY A 354 -7.94 25.91 28.62
N ARG A 355 -8.51 25.38 29.72
CA ARG A 355 -9.79 24.66 29.73
C ARG A 355 -10.86 25.41 28.93
N SER A 356 -11.65 24.67 28.15
CA SER A 356 -12.74 25.22 27.35
C SER A 356 -13.80 25.92 28.22
N VAL A 357 -14.35 27.02 27.70
CA VAL A 357 -15.35 27.85 28.39
C VAL A 357 -16.62 27.98 27.55
N PRO A 358 -17.80 28.16 28.18
CA PRO A 358 -18.04 28.23 29.62
C PRO A 358 -17.95 26.86 30.31
N SER A 359 -17.44 26.83 31.55
CA SER A 359 -17.31 25.57 32.32
C SER A 359 -17.73 25.75 33.77
N ASP A 360 -18.56 24.83 34.26
CA ASP A 360 -18.97 24.73 35.65
C ASP A 360 -17.84 24.04 36.45
N ILE A 361 -17.19 24.76 37.37
CA ILE A 361 -15.96 24.28 38.02
C ILE A 361 -16.09 24.01 39.52
N PHE A 362 -17.06 24.63 40.19
CA PHE A 362 -17.27 24.43 41.63
C PHE A 362 -18.72 24.69 42.01
N GLN A 363 -19.32 23.85 42.86
CA GLN A 363 -20.68 24.06 43.34
C GLN A 363 -20.68 24.31 44.85
N MET A 364 -21.38 25.36 45.27
CA MET A 364 -21.68 25.64 46.66
C MET A 364 -23.14 25.37 46.97
N GLN A 365 -23.39 24.82 48.16
CA GLN A 365 -24.72 24.49 48.63
C GLN A 365 -24.82 24.71 50.13
N ALA A 366 -25.92 25.30 50.58
CA ALA A 366 -26.22 25.41 52.01
C ALA A 366 -26.52 24.02 52.58
N THR A 367 -25.90 23.68 53.72
CA THR A 367 -26.08 22.38 54.39
C THR A 367 -27.41 22.26 55.13
N THR A 368 -28.00 23.39 55.52
CA THR A 368 -29.25 23.45 56.28
C THR A 368 -30.21 24.40 55.59
N ARG A 369 -31.46 23.96 55.45
CA ARG A 369 -32.54 24.78 54.90
C ARG A 369 -33.41 25.30 56.03
N TYR A 370 -33.21 26.55 56.40
CA TYR A 370 -34.11 27.22 57.34
C TYR A 370 -35.42 27.63 56.65
N PRO A 371 -36.60 27.31 57.22
CA PRO A 371 -37.87 27.80 56.71
C PRO A 371 -37.88 29.34 56.65
N GLY A 372 -38.30 29.89 55.51
CA GLY A 372 -38.36 31.34 55.29
C GLY A 372 -37.01 32.02 55.03
N ALA A 373 -35.89 31.27 55.02
CA ALA A 373 -34.59 31.82 54.64
C ALA A 373 -34.35 31.73 53.13
N TYR A 374 -33.72 32.78 52.58
CA TYR A 374 -33.16 32.77 51.24
C TYR A 374 -31.65 33.01 51.29
N TYR A 375 -30.95 32.57 50.25
CA TYR A 375 -29.50 32.57 50.18
C TYR A 375 -29.04 33.40 48.99
N ILE A 376 -28.07 34.29 49.22
CA ILE A 376 -27.42 35.07 48.18
C ILE A 376 -25.99 34.53 48.04
N PHE A 377 -25.57 34.27 46.81
CA PHE A 377 -24.25 33.75 46.50
C PHE A 377 -23.48 34.76 45.67
N GLN A 378 -22.27 35.11 46.08
CA GLN A 378 -21.43 36.08 45.39
C GLN A 378 -19.95 35.75 45.50
N ILE A 379 -19.15 36.30 44.59
CA ILE A 379 -17.69 36.29 44.69
C ILE A 379 -17.29 37.53 45.48
N LYS A 380 -16.70 37.33 46.66
CA LYS A 380 -16.30 38.41 47.57
C LYS A 380 -14.97 39.05 47.16
N SER A 381 -13.99 38.25 46.74
CA SER A 381 -12.68 38.72 46.29
C SER A 381 -11.96 37.67 45.42
N GLY A 382 -10.87 38.08 44.74
CA GLY A 382 -10.00 37.18 43.98
C GLY A 382 -10.36 36.97 42.50
N ASN A 383 -11.34 37.73 41.99
CA ASN A 383 -11.81 37.67 40.60
C ASN A 383 -11.54 38.97 39.85
N GLU A 384 -10.36 39.55 40.03
CA GLU A 384 -9.95 40.82 39.40
C GLU A 384 -9.93 40.70 37.86
N GLY A 385 -9.58 39.52 37.34
CA GLY A 385 -9.57 39.20 35.91
C GLY A 385 -10.96 39.01 35.27
N ARG A 386 -12.03 38.98 36.08
CA ARG A 386 -13.41 38.66 35.64
C ARG A 386 -13.47 37.34 34.85
N GLU A 387 -12.69 36.36 35.29
CA GLU A 387 -12.60 35.02 34.68
C GLU A 387 -13.78 34.15 35.13
N PHE A 388 -14.35 34.46 36.30
CA PHE A 388 -15.41 33.69 36.94
C PHE A 388 -16.69 34.52 37.13
N TYR A 389 -17.83 33.83 37.15
CA TYR A 389 -19.06 34.40 37.70
C TYR A 389 -19.82 33.36 38.53
N MET A 390 -20.66 33.87 39.42
CA MET A 390 -21.49 33.03 40.29
C MET A 390 -22.88 32.89 39.67
N ARG A 391 -23.28 31.66 39.32
CA ARG A 391 -24.61 31.36 38.80
C ARG A 391 -25.45 30.67 39.86
N GLN A 392 -26.58 31.26 40.25
CA GLN A 392 -27.53 30.57 41.12
C GLN A 392 -28.19 29.42 40.36
N THR A 393 -28.03 28.19 40.86
CA THR A 393 -28.54 26.97 40.22
C THR A 393 -29.75 26.38 40.95
N GLY A 394 -30.00 26.83 42.17
CA GLY A 394 -31.15 26.40 42.95
C GLY A 394 -31.46 27.36 44.11
N PRO A 395 -32.50 27.05 44.91
CA PRO A 395 -32.89 27.87 46.05
C PRO A 395 -31.84 27.90 47.16
N ILE A 396 -30.97 26.90 47.21
CA ILE A 396 -29.92 26.74 48.23
C ILE A 396 -28.54 26.46 47.63
N SER A 397 -28.38 26.61 46.31
CA SER A 397 -27.15 26.25 45.61
C SER A 397 -26.78 27.25 44.51
N ALA A 398 -25.48 27.41 44.31
CA ALA A 398 -24.91 28.17 43.20
C ALA A 398 -23.66 27.47 42.66
N THR A 399 -23.38 27.68 41.38
CA THR A 399 -22.24 27.11 40.67
C THR A 399 -21.32 28.23 40.19
N LEU A 400 -20.04 28.09 40.50
CA LEU A 400 -18.97 28.95 40.02
C LEU A 400 -18.67 28.52 38.60
N VAL A 401 -18.84 29.46 37.67
CA VAL A 401 -18.70 29.20 36.24
C VAL A 401 -17.53 30.01 35.73
N MET A 402 -16.61 29.33 35.06
CA MET A 402 -15.54 29.96 34.31
C MET A 402 -16.09 30.47 32.98
N THR A 403 -15.78 31.72 32.65
CA THR A 403 -16.19 32.39 31.40
C THR A 403 -15.03 32.75 30.49
N ARG A 404 -13.81 32.72 31.01
CA ARG A 404 -12.59 32.98 30.24
C ARG A 404 -11.57 31.90 30.55
N PRO A 405 -10.87 31.37 29.53
CA PRO A 405 -9.85 30.36 29.75
C PRO A 405 -8.72 30.96 30.59
N VAL A 406 -8.32 30.22 31.61
CA VAL A 406 -7.21 30.61 32.49
C VAL A 406 -5.95 29.89 32.02
N LYS A 407 -4.90 30.66 31.70
CA LYS A 407 -3.58 30.11 31.40
C LYS A 407 -2.79 29.92 32.69
N GLY A 408 -2.24 28.73 32.89
CA GLY A 408 -1.27 28.46 33.94
C GLY A 408 0.18 28.61 33.46
N PRO A 409 1.17 28.30 34.32
CA PRO A 409 0.98 27.92 35.72
C PRO A 409 0.58 29.12 36.58
N ARG A 410 -0.54 29.02 37.30
CA ARG A 410 -1.04 30.11 38.16
C ARG A 410 -1.84 29.54 39.33
N THR A 411 -1.72 30.16 40.49
CA THR A 411 -2.60 29.89 41.63
C THR A 411 -3.61 31.03 41.77
N ILE A 412 -4.89 30.68 41.91
CA ILE A 412 -5.98 31.64 42.10
C ILE A 412 -6.61 31.37 43.45
N GLN A 413 -6.86 32.43 44.23
CA GLN A 413 -7.60 32.33 45.49
C GLN A 413 -8.88 33.14 45.38
N LEU A 414 -10.02 32.47 45.47
CA LEU A 414 -11.35 33.09 45.46
C LEU A 414 -11.99 32.98 46.84
N ASP A 415 -12.46 34.10 47.38
CA ASP A 415 -13.36 34.06 48.52
C ASP A 415 -14.80 34.11 47.99
N LEU A 416 -15.52 33.00 48.14
CA LEU A 416 -16.90 32.85 47.72
C LEU A 416 -17.81 33.00 48.93
N GLU A 417 -18.78 33.92 48.88
CA GLU A 417 -19.62 34.26 50.01
C GLU A 417 -21.06 33.79 49.80
N MET A 418 -21.58 33.09 50.80
CA MET A 418 -22.98 32.73 50.95
C MET A 418 -23.59 33.56 52.08
N ILE A 419 -24.52 34.44 51.74
CA ILE A 419 -25.28 35.24 52.70
C ILE A 419 -26.62 34.56 52.95
N THR A 420 -26.88 34.20 54.19
CA THR A 420 -28.16 33.67 54.66
C THR A 420 -28.99 34.81 55.22
N VAL A 421 -30.19 35.01 54.68
CA VAL A 421 -31.14 36.01 55.18
C VAL A 421 -32.43 35.31 55.57
N ASN A 422 -32.85 35.50 56.83
CA ASN A 422 -34.14 35.04 57.32
C ASN A 422 -34.91 36.23 57.90
N THR A 423 -35.97 36.64 57.22
CA THR A 423 -36.78 37.81 57.60
C THR A 423 -37.72 37.52 58.77
N VAL A 424 -38.05 36.25 59.03
CA VAL A 424 -38.95 35.85 60.13
C VAL A 424 -38.30 36.08 61.49
N ILE A 425 -37.00 35.76 61.60
CA ILE A 425 -36.22 35.90 62.83
C ILE A 425 -35.24 37.08 62.79
N ASN A 426 -35.34 37.95 61.79
CA ASN A 426 -34.43 39.07 61.54
C ASN A 426 -32.94 38.68 61.59
N PHE A 427 -32.60 37.55 60.97
CA PHE A 427 -31.25 37.02 60.95
C PHE A 427 -30.59 37.30 59.60
N ARG A 428 -29.36 37.82 59.65
CA ARG A 428 -28.48 37.96 58.48
C ARG A 428 -27.11 37.45 58.86
N GLY A 429 -26.62 36.49 58.08
CA GLY A 429 -25.33 35.86 58.30
C GLY A 429 -24.56 35.65 57.01
N SER A 430 -23.24 35.57 57.10
CA SER A 430 -22.37 35.23 55.98
C SER A 430 -21.51 34.02 56.32
N SER A 431 -21.29 33.14 55.35
CA SER A 431 -20.29 32.09 55.38
C SER A 431 -19.44 32.20 54.12
N VAL A 432 -18.12 32.03 54.26
CA VAL A 432 -17.17 32.15 53.16
C VAL A 432 -16.51 30.81 52.86
N ILE A 433 -16.40 30.46 51.59
CA ILE A 433 -15.53 29.40 51.10
C ILE A 433 -14.30 30.07 50.49
N ARG A 434 -13.14 29.85 51.09
CA ARG A 434 -11.85 30.26 50.53
C ARG A 434 -11.34 29.13 49.63
N LEU A 435 -11.55 29.29 48.34
CA LEU A 435 -11.21 28.32 47.31
C LEU A 435 -9.86 28.67 46.69
N ARG A 436 -8.88 27.78 46.81
CA ARG A 436 -7.59 27.86 46.11
C ARG A 436 -7.60 26.94 44.91
N ILE A 437 -7.40 27.50 43.73
CA ILE A 437 -7.37 26.78 42.45
C ILE A 437 -5.94 26.78 41.94
N TYR A 438 -5.35 25.59 41.77
CA TYR A 438 -4.07 25.42 41.11
C TYR A 438 -4.30 25.13 39.63
N VAL A 439 -3.80 26.01 38.76
CA VAL A 439 -3.88 25.84 37.31
C VAL A 439 -2.56 25.28 36.81
N SER A 440 -2.60 24.11 36.18
CA SER A 440 -1.42 23.43 35.64
C SER A 440 -0.73 24.27 34.56
N GLN A 441 0.53 23.95 34.27
CA GLN A 441 1.27 24.59 33.18
C GLN A 441 0.69 24.20 31.80
N TYR A 442 0.42 22.92 31.60
CA TYR A 442 0.04 22.36 30.30
C TYR A 442 -1.48 22.23 30.16
N SER A 443 -1.97 22.42 28.93
CA SER A 443 -3.35 22.12 28.51
C SER A 443 -3.42 20.67 28.04
N PHE A 444 -4.30 19.87 28.62
CA PHE A 444 -4.57 18.48 28.22
C PHE A 444 -5.98 18.31 27.68
#